data_AF-A0A812J2E3-F1
#
_entry.id   AF-A0A812J2E3-F1
#
_cell.length_a   1.000
_cell.length_b   1.000
_cell.length_c   1.000
_cell.angle_alpha   90.00
_cell.angle_beta   90.00
_cell.angle_gamma   90.00
#
_symmetry.space_group_name_H-M   'P 1'
#
loop_
_entity.id
_entity.type
_entity.pdbx_description
1 polymer ?
#
loop_
_entity_poly.entity_id
_entity_poly.type
_entity_poly.pdbx_seq_one_letter_code
_entity_poly.pdbx_strand_id
1 'polypeptide(L)'
;YLHKLAKHFQQVVAYDLSPKLVALAQKEVKNLHITNVQVSVRDLSQVWYRLEPISQFGHLNEMESYNFAVLTNVLIAPGDPNLHQRMLLNAYRSVCPGGRVLCIVPAWESALYVNMRCDEEKFEGPYSVGVGGQKPTRTEGADVLKGILRRSGVRTKHYLEPEFRHLAAKVGLQVEMCERVEYSWRSELGLSSDCQVPPRLQDSPLPWDWLFLLQRPGSEETKRQGSNPALIQSDSETRLPTLFQNK
;
A
#
# COMPACT_ATOMS: atom_id res chain seq x y z
N TYR A 1 15.58 -1.05 9.34
CA TYR A 1 15.93 -1.74 8.08
C TYR A 1 16.90 -0.95 7.19
N LEU A 2 17.12 0.35 7.42
CA LEU A 2 18.01 1.19 6.61
C LEU A 2 19.45 0.63 6.51
N HIS A 3 20.01 0.09 7.60
CA HIS A 3 21.33 -0.55 7.57
C HIS A 3 21.41 -1.78 6.65
N LYS A 4 20.30 -2.50 6.44
CA LYS A 4 20.26 -3.63 5.49
C LYS A 4 20.29 -3.08 4.06
N LEU A 5 19.47 -2.07 3.77
CA LEU A 5 19.47 -1.42 2.45
C LEU A 5 20.85 -0.80 2.14
N ALA A 6 21.46 -0.12 3.10
CA ALA A 6 22.78 0.49 2.95
C ALA A 6 23.88 -0.49 2.48
N LYS A 7 23.76 -1.79 2.82
CA LYS A 7 24.72 -2.83 2.41
C LYS A 7 24.54 -3.30 0.97
N HIS A 8 23.35 -3.12 0.39
CA HIS A 8 23.00 -3.67 -0.93
C HIS A 8 22.80 -2.59 -2.00
N PHE A 9 22.73 -1.32 -1.62
CA PHE A 9 22.49 -0.21 -2.53
C PHE A 9 23.62 0.81 -2.45
N GLN A 10 24.00 1.39 -3.59
CA GLN A 10 25.03 2.43 -3.66
C GLN A 10 24.62 3.69 -2.90
N GLN A 11 23.34 4.04 -2.97
CA GLN A 11 22.73 5.18 -2.29
C GLN A 11 21.32 4.80 -1.85
N VAL A 12 20.93 5.26 -0.66
CA VAL A 12 19.58 5.08 -0.11
C VAL A 12 19.05 6.43 0.33
N VAL A 13 17.87 6.80 -0.15
CA VAL A 13 17.15 7.98 0.31
C VAL A 13 15.87 7.54 1.00
N ALA A 14 15.70 7.94 2.25
CA ALA A 14 14.60 7.55 3.11
C ALA A 14 13.77 8.76 3.52
N TYR A 15 12.46 8.56 3.52
CA TYR A 15 11.47 9.58 3.83
C TYR A 15 10.48 9.06 4.87
N ASP A 16 10.08 9.94 5.77
CA ASP A 16 8.97 9.71 6.71
C ASP A 16 8.20 11.02 6.91
N LEU A 17 6.90 10.92 7.20
CA LEU A 17 6.07 12.09 7.49
C LEU A 17 6.41 12.71 8.85
N SER A 18 6.86 11.89 9.82
CA SER A 18 7.09 12.28 11.20
C SER A 18 8.49 12.87 11.40
N PRO A 19 8.63 14.16 11.76
CA PRO A 19 9.93 14.75 12.09
C PRO A 19 10.64 14.02 13.23
N LYS A 20 9.88 13.48 14.19
CA LYS A 20 10.42 12.70 15.31
C LYS A 20 11.05 11.39 14.84
N LEU A 21 10.38 10.65 13.94
CA LEU A 21 10.93 9.39 13.41
C LEU A 21 12.14 9.64 12.52
N VAL A 22 12.11 10.71 11.71
CA VAL A 22 13.26 11.13 10.91
C VAL A 22 14.46 11.44 11.79
N ALA A 23 14.29 12.20 12.87
CA ALA A 23 15.39 12.53 13.79
C ALA A 23 15.98 11.27 14.45
N LEU A 24 15.14 10.30 14.83
CA LEU A 24 15.59 9.01 15.37
C LEU A 24 16.39 8.21 14.33
N ALA A 25 15.89 8.12 13.10
CA ALA A 25 16.57 7.42 12.01
C ALA A 25 17.90 8.08 11.63
N GLN A 26 17.98 9.42 11.61
CA GLN A 26 19.23 10.15 11.40
C GLN A 26 20.26 9.85 12.50
N LYS A 27 19.81 9.81 13.77
CA LYS A 27 20.67 9.44 14.90
C LYS A 27 21.18 8.00 14.76
N GLU A 28 20.33 7.06 14.37
CA GLU A 28 20.72 5.67 14.13
C GLU A 28 21.75 5.55 13.00
N VAL A 29 21.51 6.21 11.86
CA VAL A 29 22.44 6.26 10.71
C VAL A 29 23.81 6.80 11.13
N LYS A 30 23.84 7.88 11.93
CA LYS A 30 25.08 8.45 12.47
C LYS A 30 25.79 7.48 13.41
N ASN A 31 25.07 6.87 14.35
CA ASN A 31 25.63 5.93 15.33
C ASN A 31 26.21 4.68 14.66
N LEU A 32 25.59 4.21 13.58
CA LEU A 32 26.04 3.07 12.80
C LEU A 32 27.08 3.44 11.73
N HIS A 33 27.50 4.70 11.64
CA HIS A 33 28.46 5.21 10.66
C HIS A 33 28.08 4.89 9.20
N ILE A 34 26.78 4.92 8.90
CA ILE A 34 26.29 4.66 7.55
C ILE A 34 26.38 5.94 6.73
N THR A 35 27.17 5.93 5.65
CA THR A 35 27.50 7.13 4.86
C THR A 35 26.67 7.29 3.60
N ASN A 36 26.04 6.23 3.12
CA ASN A 36 25.26 6.20 1.88
C ASN A 36 23.74 6.29 2.09
N VAL A 37 23.28 6.69 3.28
CA VAL A 37 21.86 6.86 3.61
C VAL A 37 21.57 8.33 3.91
N GLN A 38 20.60 8.90 3.20
CA GLN A 38 20.01 10.21 3.51
C GLN A 38 18.60 10.02 4.06
N VAL A 39 18.27 10.73 5.14
CA VAL A 39 16.93 10.65 5.76
C VAL A 39 16.36 12.05 5.90
N SER A 40 15.13 12.27 5.43
CA SER A 40 14.46 13.57 5.52
C SER A 40 12.95 13.45 5.70
N VAL A 41 12.32 14.53 6.19
CA VAL A 41 10.86 14.60 6.31
C VAL A 41 10.25 14.84 4.94
N ARG A 42 9.28 14.00 4.55
CA ARG A 42 8.46 14.23 3.35
C ARG A 42 7.04 13.68 3.55
N ASP A 43 6.08 14.41 2.99
CA ASP A 43 4.71 13.96 2.88
C ASP A 43 4.46 13.33 1.51
N LEU A 44 4.29 12.00 1.47
CA LEU A 44 4.05 11.26 0.24
C LEU A 44 2.63 11.52 -0.34
N SER A 45 1.72 12.12 0.44
CA SER A 45 0.37 12.47 -0.01
C SER A 45 0.34 13.68 -0.95
N GLN A 46 1.37 14.53 -0.88
CA GLN A 46 1.54 15.69 -1.74
C GLN A 46 2.18 15.30 -3.07
N VAL A 47 1.90 16.04 -4.14
CA VAL A 47 2.60 15.85 -5.41
C VAL A 47 3.96 16.53 -5.33
N TRP A 48 5.04 15.76 -5.47
CA TRP A 48 6.41 16.31 -5.39
C TRP A 48 7.25 15.99 -6.63
N TYR A 49 6.87 14.99 -7.42
CA TYR A 49 7.53 14.70 -8.70
C TYR A 49 6.80 15.38 -9.85
N ARG A 50 7.45 16.32 -10.54
CA ARG A 50 7.09 16.91 -11.86
C ARG A 50 5.62 17.37 -12.00
N LEU A 51 5.39 18.68 -11.88
CA LEU A 51 4.22 19.34 -12.47
C LEU A 51 4.51 19.92 -13.86
N GLU A 52 5.77 20.02 -14.26
CA GLU A 52 6.13 20.61 -15.55
C GLU A 52 5.81 19.66 -16.72
N PRO A 53 5.18 20.16 -17.80
CA PRO A 53 5.02 19.42 -19.04
C PRO A 53 6.38 18.96 -19.54
N ILE A 54 6.41 17.83 -20.23
CA ILE A 54 7.57 17.38 -21.01
C ILE A 54 7.89 18.50 -22.01
N SER A 55 8.81 19.40 -21.67
CA SER A 55 9.23 20.47 -22.57
C SER A 55 9.91 19.83 -23.77
N GLN A 56 9.41 20.17 -24.96
CA GLN A 56 9.80 19.64 -26.27
C GLN A 56 11.23 20.02 -26.69
N PHE A 57 12.06 20.49 -25.78
CA PHE A 57 13.41 20.96 -26.08
C PHE A 57 14.37 20.57 -24.97
N GLY A 58 15.36 19.77 -25.36
CA GLY A 58 16.73 19.86 -24.84
C GLY A 58 16.93 19.38 -23.41
N HIS A 59 17.53 18.20 -23.30
CA HIS A 59 18.11 17.64 -22.08
C HIS A 59 17.08 17.24 -21.02
N LEU A 60 16.70 15.96 -21.07
CA LEU A 60 16.28 15.24 -19.86
C LEU A 60 17.38 15.50 -18.83
N ASN A 61 17.13 16.36 -17.83
CA ASN A 61 17.94 16.35 -16.63
C ASN A 61 17.93 14.90 -16.15
N GLU A 62 19.08 14.24 -16.25
CA GLU A 62 19.40 12.96 -15.61
C GLU A 62 19.32 13.16 -14.09
N MET A 63 18.13 13.44 -13.58
CA MET A 63 17.87 13.56 -12.16
C MET A 63 17.46 12.18 -11.66
N GLU A 64 18.30 11.69 -10.74
CA GLU A 64 18.22 10.47 -9.92
C GLU A 64 16.87 9.75 -9.97
N SER A 65 16.68 8.92 -10.99
CA SER A 65 15.65 7.89 -10.98
C SER A 65 16.22 6.67 -10.25
N TYR A 66 15.52 6.21 -9.21
CA TYR A 66 15.95 5.05 -8.44
C TYR A 66 15.64 3.75 -9.18
N ASN A 67 16.47 2.72 -9.03
CA ASN A 67 16.16 1.40 -9.58
C ASN A 67 15.15 0.63 -8.72
N PHE A 68 14.98 1.05 -7.45
CA PHE A 68 14.16 0.36 -6.47
C PHE A 68 13.55 1.34 -5.46
N ALA A 69 12.29 1.15 -5.12
CA ALA A 69 11.61 1.88 -4.05
C ALA A 69 10.97 0.90 -3.04
N VAL A 70 10.86 1.33 -1.79
CA VAL A 70 10.26 0.55 -0.70
C VAL A 70 9.18 1.38 -0.01
N LEU A 71 7.97 0.82 0.09
CA LEU A 71 6.82 1.40 0.78
C LEU A 71 6.32 0.40 1.83
N THR A 72 6.79 0.51 3.07
CA THR A 72 6.38 -0.40 4.15
C THR A 72 5.35 0.27 5.06
N ASN A 73 4.09 -0.14 4.97
CA ASN A 73 2.99 0.39 5.79
C ASN A 73 2.87 1.92 5.72
N VAL A 74 3.14 2.48 4.54
CA VAL A 74 3.01 3.93 4.26
C VAL A 74 1.63 4.28 3.71
N LEU A 75 1.01 3.37 2.93
CA LEU A 75 -0.30 3.55 2.31
C LEU A 75 -1.46 3.26 3.29
N ILE A 76 -1.31 3.61 4.57
CA ILE A 76 -2.23 3.17 5.63
C ILE A 76 -3.13 4.31 6.15
N ALA A 77 -2.87 5.54 5.74
CA ALA A 77 -3.62 6.70 6.19
C ALA A 77 -5.01 6.74 5.50
N PRO A 78 -6.11 6.86 6.24
CA PRO A 78 -7.40 7.16 5.61
C PRO A 78 -7.34 8.56 4.99
N GLY A 79 -8.01 8.76 3.86
CA GLY A 79 -8.03 10.06 3.19
C GLY A 79 -9.07 10.14 2.09
N ASP A 80 -8.93 11.15 1.24
CA ASP A 80 -9.76 11.29 0.05
C ASP A 80 -9.55 10.10 -0.91
N PRO A 81 -10.51 9.84 -1.83
CA PRO A 81 -10.46 8.67 -2.70
C PRO A 81 -9.20 8.52 -3.56
N ASN A 82 -8.46 9.61 -3.78
CA ASN A 82 -7.27 9.62 -4.64
C ASN A 82 -5.95 9.64 -3.84
N LEU A 83 -5.99 9.67 -2.50
CA LEU A 83 -4.79 9.75 -1.66
C LEU A 83 -3.76 8.66 -2.03
N HIS A 84 -4.17 7.39 -1.97
CA HIS A 84 -3.27 6.27 -2.22
C HIS A 84 -2.81 6.21 -3.69
N GLN A 85 -3.65 6.65 -4.62
CA GLN A 85 -3.27 6.77 -6.03
C GLN A 85 -2.15 7.81 -6.21
N ARG A 86 -2.25 8.97 -5.54
CA ARG A 86 -1.20 9.99 -5.56
C ARG A 86 0.10 9.49 -4.94
N MET A 87 0.01 8.82 -3.79
CA MET A 87 1.18 8.26 -3.11
C MET A 87 1.89 7.20 -3.96
N LEU A 88 1.13 6.31 -4.60
CA LEU A 88 1.69 5.28 -5.47
C LEU A 88 2.22 5.86 -6.80
N LEU A 89 1.58 6.91 -7.33
CA LEU A 89 2.08 7.64 -8.49
C LEU A 89 3.41 8.34 -8.20
N ASN A 90 3.61 8.87 -6.99
CA ASN A 90 4.90 9.42 -6.58
C ASN A 90 6.00 8.34 -6.59
N ALA A 91 5.69 7.13 -6.13
CA ALA A 91 6.63 6.00 -6.20
C ALA A 91 6.91 5.57 -7.65
N TYR A 92 5.89 5.55 -8.51
CA TYR A 92 6.08 5.32 -9.95
C TYR A 92 7.03 6.36 -10.57
N ARG A 93 6.88 7.65 -10.19
CA ARG A 93 7.70 8.73 -10.73
C ARG A 93 9.14 8.72 -10.19
N SER A 94 9.37 8.17 -9.00
CA SER A 94 10.70 8.09 -8.42
C SER A 94 11.56 6.97 -9.00
N VAL A 95 10.95 5.88 -9.50
CA VAL A 95 11.70 4.76 -10.08
C VAL A 95 11.92 4.92 -11.59
N CYS A 96 13.06 4.46 -12.11
CA CYS A 96 13.32 4.42 -13.55
C CYS A 96 12.40 3.42 -14.28
N PRO A 97 12.22 3.54 -15.62
CA PRO A 97 11.64 2.46 -16.42
C PRO A 97 12.38 1.13 -16.17
N GLY A 98 11.63 0.05 -15.95
CA GLY A 98 12.16 -1.26 -15.51
C GLY A 98 12.49 -1.36 -14.02
N GLY A 99 12.47 -0.24 -13.29
CA GLY A 99 12.65 -0.19 -11.85
C GLY A 99 11.48 -0.81 -11.08
N ARG A 100 11.74 -1.19 -9.82
CA ARG A 100 10.77 -1.92 -8.99
C ARG A 100 10.33 -1.13 -7.77
N VAL A 101 9.10 -1.37 -7.32
CA VAL A 101 8.56 -0.86 -6.07
C VAL A 101 8.12 -2.06 -5.23
N LEU A 102 8.74 -2.25 -4.08
CA LEU A 102 8.26 -3.19 -3.07
C LEU A 102 7.29 -2.46 -2.15
N CYS A 103 6.07 -2.96 -2.03
CA CYS A 103 5.04 -2.37 -1.17
C CYS A 103 4.50 -3.40 -0.19
N ILE A 104 4.53 -3.09 1.10
CA ILE A 104 3.86 -3.87 2.14
C ILE A 104 2.68 -3.04 2.63
N VAL A 105 1.48 -3.63 2.57
CA VAL A 105 0.24 -3.01 3.02
C VAL A 105 -0.55 -3.93 3.95
N PRO A 106 -1.27 -3.39 4.94
CA PRO A 106 -2.10 -4.19 5.83
C PRO A 106 -3.16 -4.97 5.07
N ALA A 107 -3.31 -6.26 5.34
CA ALA A 107 -4.30 -7.10 4.68
C ALA A 107 -5.68 -6.98 5.37
N TRP A 108 -6.73 -6.75 4.58
CA TRP A 108 -8.09 -6.61 5.11
C TRP A 108 -8.60 -7.91 5.69
N GLU A 109 -8.41 -9.00 4.96
CA GLU A 109 -8.84 -10.35 5.33
C GLU A 109 -8.12 -10.82 6.60
N SER A 110 -6.84 -10.44 6.75
CA SER A 110 -6.03 -10.71 7.95
C SER A 110 -6.58 -9.97 9.17
N ALA A 111 -6.91 -8.68 9.05
CA ALA A 111 -7.47 -7.92 10.16
C ALA A 111 -8.82 -8.48 10.64
N LEU A 112 -9.68 -8.90 9.70
CA LEU A 112 -10.93 -9.59 10.02
C LEU A 112 -10.69 -10.94 10.69
N TYR A 113 -9.71 -11.72 10.20
CA TYR A 113 -9.32 -12.99 10.78
C TYR A 113 -8.81 -12.82 12.21
N VAL A 114 -7.95 -11.84 12.48
CA VAL A 114 -7.45 -11.52 13.82
C VAL A 114 -8.59 -11.20 14.77
N ASN A 115 -9.56 -10.37 14.37
CA ASN A 115 -10.72 -10.07 15.19
C ASN A 115 -11.56 -11.30 15.49
N MET A 116 -11.87 -12.11 14.48
CA MET A 116 -12.61 -13.36 14.67
C MET A 116 -11.93 -14.28 15.69
N ARG A 117 -10.61 -14.45 15.57
CA ARG A 117 -9.85 -15.32 16.48
C ARG A 117 -9.76 -14.74 17.90
N CYS A 118 -9.62 -13.42 18.05
CA CYS A 118 -9.66 -12.77 19.36
C CYS A 118 -11.02 -12.95 20.04
N ASP A 119 -12.12 -12.79 19.31
CA ASP A 119 -13.48 -12.98 19.83
C ASP A 119 -13.72 -14.42 20.31
N GLU A 120 -13.25 -15.42 19.55
CA GLU A 120 -13.34 -16.84 19.92
C GLU A 120 -12.60 -17.15 21.24
N GLU A 121 -11.48 -16.47 21.48
CA GLU A 121 -10.69 -16.57 22.70
C GLU A 121 -11.11 -15.59 23.81
N LYS A 122 -12.18 -14.79 23.57
CA LYS A 122 -12.64 -13.72 24.47
C LYS A 122 -11.51 -12.76 24.84
N PHE A 123 -10.61 -12.50 23.90
CA PHE A 123 -9.49 -11.58 24.03
C PHE A 123 -9.84 -10.26 23.34
N GLU A 124 -9.43 -9.13 23.93
CA GLU A 124 -9.62 -7.82 23.29
C GLU A 124 -8.63 -7.66 22.13
N GLY A 125 -9.12 -7.80 20.90
CA GLY A 125 -8.32 -7.67 19.68
C GLY A 125 -7.88 -6.23 19.40
N PRO A 126 -6.89 -6.04 18.52
CA PRO A 126 -6.31 -4.72 18.24
C PRO A 126 -7.18 -3.85 17.32
N TYR A 127 -8.19 -4.43 16.65
CA TYR A 127 -9.03 -3.73 15.69
C TYR A 127 -10.46 -3.49 16.17
N SER A 128 -10.95 -2.27 15.96
CA SER A 128 -12.35 -1.93 16.21
C SER A 128 -12.99 -1.19 15.03
N VAL A 129 -14.33 -1.29 14.94
CA VAL A 129 -15.14 -0.57 13.94
C VAL A 129 -15.58 0.82 14.47
N GLY A 130 -15.60 1.02 15.78
CA GLY A 130 -16.00 2.29 16.38
C GLY A 130 -15.27 2.63 17.68
N VAL A 131 -15.75 3.67 18.35
CA VAL A 131 -15.28 4.07 19.69
C VAL A 131 -15.98 3.21 20.75
N GLY A 132 -15.20 2.69 21.70
CA GLY A 132 -15.61 1.61 22.62
C GLY A 132 -17.02 1.73 23.21
N GLY A 133 -17.78 0.62 23.14
CA GLY A 133 -19.10 0.47 23.75
C GLY A 133 -20.28 1.09 22.99
N GLN A 134 -20.04 1.78 21.87
CA GLN A 134 -21.10 2.40 21.07
C GLN A 134 -21.44 1.58 19.82
N LYS A 135 -22.71 1.63 19.39
CA LYS A 135 -23.09 1.08 18.10
C LYS A 135 -22.38 1.86 16.99
N PRO A 136 -21.82 1.19 15.96
CA PRO A 136 -21.20 1.86 14.84
C PRO A 136 -22.15 2.86 14.18
N THR A 137 -21.65 4.06 13.94
CA THR A 137 -22.31 5.09 13.13
C THR A 137 -22.34 4.67 11.66
N ARG A 138 -23.19 5.32 10.86
CA ARG A 138 -23.22 5.11 9.40
C ARG A 138 -21.85 5.37 8.75
N THR A 139 -21.13 6.37 9.24
CA THR A 139 -19.78 6.71 8.75
C THR A 139 -18.79 5.61 9.06
N GLU A 140 -18.83 5.03 10.26
CA GLU A 140 -17.99 3.89 10.64
C GLU A 140 -18.33 2.64 9.83
N GLY A 141 -19.62 2.39 9.55
CA GLY A 141 -20.02 1.33 8.62
C GLY A 141 -19.48 1.55 7.19
N ALA A 142 -19.47 2.78 6.71
CA ALA A 142 -18.90 3.12 5.41
C ALA A 142 -17.35 3.00 5.38
N ASP A 143 -16.68 3.23 6.51
CA ASP A 143 -15.24 3.01 6.66
C ASP A 143 -14.88 1.54 6.51
N VAL A 144 -15.67 0.62 7.09
CA VAL A 144 -15.48 -0.83 6.95
C VAL A 144 -15.53 -1.26 5.48
N LEU A 145 -16.50 -0.75 4.71
CA LEU A 145 -16.60 -1.04 3.27
C LEU A 145 -15.41 -0.50 2.46
N LYS A 146 -14.70 0.48 3.00
CA LYS A 146 -13.47 1.04 2.42
C LYS A 146 -12.21 0.39 2.98
N GLY A 147 -12.32 -0.70 3.74
CA GLY A 147 -11.19 -1.36 4.37
C GLY A 147 -10.53 -0.52 5.49
N ILE A 148 -11.27 0.39 6.13
CA ILE A 148 -10.76 1.23 7.21
C ILE A 148 -11.23 0.66 8.54
N LEU A 149 -10.28 0.24 9.38
CA LEU A 149 -10.50 -0.18 10.76
C LEU A 149 -9.69 0.71 11.70
N ARG A 150 -10.09 0.80 12.97
CA ARG A 150 -9.25 1.42 13.99
C ARG A 150 -8.30 0.36 14.55
N ARG A 151 -7.00 0.52 14.37
CA ARG A 151 -5.98 -0.26 15.08
C ARG A 151 -5.50 0.54 16.29
N SER A 152 -5.72 0.03 17.50
CA SER A 152 -5.43 0.76 18.76
C SER A 152 -6.00 2.20 18.77
N GLY A 153 -7.23 2.36 18.28
CA GLY A 153 -7.92 3.65 18.20
C GLY A 153 -7.58 4.52 16.98
N VAL A 154 -6.53 4.20 16.21
CA VAL A 154 -6.11 4.96 15.03
C VAL A 154 -6.75 4.37 13.78
N ARG A 155 -7.46 5.19 12.98
CA ARG A 155 -8.03 4.75 11.70
C ARG A 155 -6.91 4.38 10.73
N THR A 156 -7.01 3.19 10.16
CA THR A 156 -5.97 2.57 9.32
C THR A 156 -6.62 1.88 8.13
N LYS A 157 -6.13 2.20 6.94
CA LYS A 157 -6.51 1.55 5.68
C LYS A 157 -5.80 0.20 5.58
N HIS A 158 -6.60 -0.82 5.30
CA HIS A 158 -6.20 -2.17 4.96
C HIS A 158 -6.74 -2.49 3.55
N TYR A 159 -6.10 -3.41 2.88
CA TYR A 159 -6.35 -3.72 1.48
C TYR A 159 -6.75 -5.16 1.29
N LEU A 160 -7.77 -5.35 0.46
CA LEU A 160 -7.92 -6.61 -0.27
C LEU A 160 -6.79 -6.70 -1.31
N GLU A 161 -6.29 -7.90 -1.57
CA GLU A 161 -5.33 -8.12 -2.65
C GLU A 161 -5.81 -7.54 -4.01
N PRO A 162 -7.03 -7.87 -4.51
CA PRO A 162 -7.50 -7.36 -5.79
C PRO A 162 -7.68 -5.84 -5.82
N GLU A 163 -8.03 -5.22 -4.68
CA GLU A 163 -8.13 -3.76 -4.57
C GLU A 163 -6.78 -3.10 -4.82
N PHE A 164 -5.71 -3.64 -4.22
CA PHE A 164 -4.37 -3.09 -4.39
C PHE A 164 -3.84 -3.30 -5.81
N ARG A 165 -4.09 -4.46 -6.44
CA ARG A 165 -3.76 -4.70 -7.85
C ARG A 165 -4.41 -3.67 -8.78
N HIS A 166 -5.69 -3.39 -8.54
CA HIS A 166 -6.42 -2.36 -9.30
C HIS A 166 -5.82 -0.96 -9.11
N LEU A 167 -5.44 -0.61 -7.87
CA LEU A 167 -4.76 0.65 -7.58
C LEU A 167 -3.40 0.76 -8.29
N ALA A 168 -2.60 -0.30 -8.29
CA ALA A 168 -1.31 -0.35 -8.99
C ALA A 168 -1.47 -0.17 -10.50
N ALA A 169 -2.43 -0.88 -11.10
CA ALA A 169 -2.73 -0.76 -12.53
C ALA A 169 -3.15 0.66 -12.91
N LYS A 170 -3.95 1.34 -12.07
CA LYS A 170 -4.39 2.73 -12.30
C LYS A 170 -3.24 3.74 -12.41
N VAL A 171 -2.11 3.49 -11.74
CA VAL A 171 -0.93 4.37 -11.82
C VAL A 171 0.11 3.90 -12.83
N GLY A 172 -0.18 2.81 -13.55
CA GLY A 172 0.72 2.24 -14.57
C GLY A 172 1.83 1.34 -14.02
N LEU A 173 1.70 0.85 -12.78
CA LEU A 173 2.59 -0.19 -12.24
C LEU A 173 2.02 -1.57 -12.55
N GLN A 174 2.89 -2.52 -12.89
CA GLN A 174 2.53 -3.93 -13.08
C GLN A 174 2.88 -4.71 -11.82
N VAL A 175 1.99 -5.62 -11.38
CA VAL A 175 2.28 -6.51 -10.24
C VAL A 175 3.04 -7.72 -10.74
N GLU A 176 4.33 -7.83 -10.41
CA GLU A 176 5.16 -9.01 -10.70
C GLU A 176 4.87 -10.15 -9.71
N MET A 177 4.66 -9.80 -8.43
CA MET A 177 4.53 -10.76 -7.34
C MET A 177 3.59 -10.23 -6.25
N CYS A 178 2.83 -11.12 -5.62
CA CYS A 178 2.08 -10.84 -4.41
C CYS A 178 2.20 -12.03 -3.44
N GLU A 179 2.65 -11.78 -2.22
CA GLU A 179 2.86 -12.79 -1.18
C GLU A 179 2.36 -12.30 0.18
N ARG A 180 2.12 -13.23 1.09
CA ARG A 180 1.82 -12.92 2.49
C ARG A 180 3.12 -12.73 3.27
N VAL A 181 3.20 -11.66 4.05
CA VAL A 181 4.24 -11.47 5.05
C VAL A 181 3.61 -11.70 6.42
N GLU A 182 3.94 -12.82 7.03
CA GLU A 182 3.37 -13.25 8.29
C GLU A 182 4.06 -12.60 9.50
N TYR A 183 3.28 -12.34 10.54
CA TYR A 183 3.74 -11.82 11.83
C TYR A 183 3.35 -12.79 12.93
N SER A 184 4.12 -12.81 14.03
CA SER A 184 3.67 -13.52 15.21
C SER A 184 2.45 -12.82 15.81
N TRP A 185 1.56 -13.59 16.43
CA TRP A 185 0.43 -13.06 17.18
C TRP A 185 0.85 -12.08 18.28
N ARG A 186 1.99 -12.30 18.94
CA ARG A 186 2.56 -11.32 19.88
C ARG A 186 2.76 -9.95 19.23
N SER A 187 3.32 -9.92 18.02
CA SER A 187 3.56 -8.67 17.29
C SER A 187 2.27 -8.00 16.87
N GLU A 188 1.30 -8.78 16.37
CA GLU A 188 0.02 -8.22 15.92
C GLU A 188 -0.79 -7.64 17.08
N LEU A 189 -0.85 -8.37 18.20
CA LEU A 189 -1.57 -7.97 19.41
C LEU A 189 -0.85 -6.89 20.23
N GLY A 190 0.35 -6.47 19.84
CA GLY A 190 1.13 -5.45 20.56
C GLY A 190 1.59 -5.89 21.96
N LEU A 191 1.80 -7.20 22.15
CA LEU A 191 2.16 -7.79 23.44
C LEU A 191 3.67 -7.73 23.69
N SER A 192 4.06 -7.60 24.96
CA SER A 192 5.48 -7.51 25.34
C SER A 192 6.16 -8.87 25.39
N SER A 193 5.41 -9.97 25.52
CA SER A 193 5.95 -11.34 25.60
C SER A 193 5.01 -12.37 24.96
N ASP A 194 5.58 -13.46 24.43
CA ASP A 194 4.82 -14.53 23.78
C ASP A 194 3.94 -15.30 24.80
N CYS A 195 4.31 -15.28 26.08
CA CYS A 195 3.50 -15.88 27.14
C CYS A 195 2.16 -15.16 27.39
N GLN A 196 1.99 -13.95 26.85
CA GLN A 196 0.73 -13.21 26.93
C GLN A 196 -0.21 -13.55 25.76
N VAL A 197 0.27 -14.25 24.73
CA VAL A 197 -0.56 -14.66 23.59
C VAL A 197 -1.49 -15.78 24.08
N PRO A 198 -2.81 -15.64 23.90
CA PRO A 198 -3.75 -16.71 24.23
C PRO A 198 -3.31 -18.03 23.58
N PRO A 199 -3.28 -19.17 24.31
CA PRO A 199 -2.65 -20.40 23.83
C PRO A 199 -3.17 -20.89 22.46
N ARG A 200 -4.45 -20.69 22.17
CA ARG A 200 -5.08 -21.10 20.92
C ARG A 200 -4.85 -20.11 19.76
N LEU A 201 -4.32 -18.92 20.05
CA LEU A 201 -3.81 -17.99 19.03
C LEU A 201 -2.35 -18.28 18.69
N GLN A 202 -1.79 -19.45 19.01
CA GLN A 202 -0.40 -19.77 18.60
C GLN A 202 -0.35 -20.56 17.29
N ASP A 203 -1.51 -21.01 16.80
CA ASP A 203 -1.64 -21.85 15.62
C ASP A 203 -1.71 -21.05 14.31
N SER A 204 -1.41 -21.74 13.20
CA SER A 204 -1.56 -21.25 11.84
C SER A 204 -3.04 -21.18 11.43
N PRO A 205 -3.45 -20.22 10.56
CA PRO A 205 -2.64 -19.19 9.93
C PRO A 205 -2.22 -18.05 10.87
N LEU A 206 -1.02 -17.54 10.67
CA LEU A 206 -0.54 -16.35 11.36
C LEU A 206 -1.14 -15.08 10.74
N PRO A 207 -1.28 -13.97 11.49
CA PRO A 207 -1.62 -12.67 10.92
C PRO A 207 -0.62 -12.27 9.84
N TRP A 208 -1.10 -11.62 8.78
CA TRP A 208 -0.24 -11.21 7.66
C TRP A 208 -0.56 -9.83 7.11
N ASP A 209 0.43 -9.25 6.43
CA ASP A 209 0.27 -8.16 5.47
C ASP A 209 0.44 -8.69 4.04
N TRP A 210 -0.03 -7.93 3.06
CA TRP A 210 0.27 -8.20 1.66
C TRP A 210 1.59 -7.53 1.26
N LEU A 211 2.52 -8.30 0.71
CA LEU A 211 3.70 -7.80 0.03
C LEU A 211 3.50 -7.88 -1.47
N PHE A 212 3.63 -6.74 -2.13
CA PHE A 212 3.61 -6.61 -3.58
C PHE A 212 5.00 -6.24 -4.09
N LEU A 213 5.47 -6.96 -5.10
CA LEU A 213 6.54 -6.48 -5.96
C LEU A 213 5.92 -5.92 -7.24
N LEU A 214 6.15 -4.63 -7.47
CA LEU A 214 5.63 -3.90 -8.60
C LEU A 214 6.77 -3.51 -9.54
N GLN A 215 6.51 -3.45 -10.83
CA GLN A 215 7.45 -2.99 -11.84
C GLN A 215 6.88 -1.78 -12.58
N ARG A 216 7.74 -0.79 -12.83
CA ARG A 216 7.46 0.27 -13.80
C ARG A 216 7.79 -0.26 -15.20
N PRO A 217 6.83 -0.33 -16.14
CA PRO A 217 7.07 -0.86 -17.48
C PRO A 217 8.19 -0.11 -18.21
N GLY A 218 8.88 -0.81 -19.10
CA GLY A 218 9.87 -0.20 -19.99
C GLY A 218 9.23 0.78 -20.97
N SER A 219 9.99 1.77 -21.44
CA SER A 219 9.53 2.75 -22.44
C SER A 219 9.07 2.13 -23.78
N GLU A 220 9.52 0.92 -24.09
CA GLU A 220 9.13 0.14 -25.27
C GLU A 220 7.77 -0.56 -25.12
N GLU A 221 7.40 -1.01 -23.91
CA GLU A 221 6.15 -1.73 -23.65
C GLU A 221 4.93 -0.81 -23.65
N THR A 222 5.10 0.45 -23.21
CA THR A 222 4.05 1.47 -23.25
C THR A 222 3.58 1.77 -24.68
N LYS A 223 4.46 1.61 -25.69
CA LYS A 223 4.09 1.78 -27.10
C LYS A 223 3.25 0.62 -27.66
N ARG A 224 3.44 -0.61 -27.15
CA ARG A 224 2.69 -1.79 -27.59
C ARG A 224 1.26 -1.82 -27.07
N GLN A 225 0.98 -1.21 -25.91
CA GLN A 225 -0.38 -1.10 -25.37
C GLN A 225 -1.16 0.12 -25.88
N GLY A 226 -0.48 1.13 -26.45
CA GLY A 226 -1.11 2.33 -27.03
C GLY A 226 -1.58 2.19 -28.48
N SER A 227 -1.44 1.02 -29.10
CA SER A 227 -1.77 0.77 -30.51
C SER A 227 -2.90 -0.26 -30.65
N ASN A 228 -4.08 0.06 -30.09
CA ASN A 228 -5.31 -0.56 -30.57
C ASN A 228 -6.54 0.37 -30.41
N PRO A 229 -6.79 1.29 -31.36
CA PRO A 229 -8.10 1.92 -31.49
C PRO A 229 -8.90 1.12 -32.53
N ALA A 230 -9.36 -0.08 -32.17
CA ALA A 230 -10.39 -0.75 -32.95
C ALA A 230 -11.74 -0.13 -32.57
N LEU A 231 -12.15 0.83 -33.40
CA LEU A 231 -13.53 1.27 -33.54
C LEU A 231 -14.48 0.06 -33.56
N ILE A 232 -15.46 0.04 -32.66
CA ILE A 232 -16.75 -0.57 -32.97
C ILE A 232 -17.73 0.59 -33.08
N GLN A 233 -17.97 0.97 -34.33
CA GLN A 233 -19.07 1.81 -34.73
C GLN A 233 -20.38 1.17 -34.27
N SER A 234 -21.24 2.03 -33.75
CA SER A 234 -22.68 1.83 -33.67
C SER A 234 -23.22 1.42 -35.04
N ASP A 235 -24.00 0.34 -35.07
CA ASP A 235 -25.09 0.24 -36.02
C ASP A 235 -26.34 -0.32 -35.35
N SER A 236 -27.43 0.30 -35.77
CA SER A 236 -28.83 0.27 -35.39
C SER A 236 -29.53 -1.09 -35.36
N GLU A 237 -30.58 -1.11 -34.52
CA GLU A 237 -31.84 -1.83 -34.69
C GLU A 237 -31.79 -3.37 -34.80
N THR A 238 -32.18 -4.06 -33.72
CA THR A 238 -33.12 -5.18 -33.87
C THR A 238 -34.01 -5.35 -32.64
N ARG A 239 -35.28 -5.56 -32.96
CA ARG A 239 -36.48 -5.62 -32.10
C ARG A 239 -36.35 -6.63 -30.95
N LEU A 240 -36.79 -6.24 -29.75
CA LEU A 240 -37.14 -7.15 -28.66
C LEU A 240 -38.47 -7.85 -28.97
N PRO A 241 -38.57 -9.18 -28.89
CA PRO A 241 -39.84 -9.85 -28.69
C PRO A 241 -40.17 -9.93 -27.21
N THR A 242 -41.40 -9.52 -26.91
CA THR A 242 -42.22 -9.86 -25.74
C THR A 242 -42.26 -11.36 -25.44
N LEU A 243 -42.66 -11.71 -24.20
CA LEU A 243 -42.88 -13.03 -23.57
C LEU A 243 -41.75 -13.33 -22.56
N PHE A 244 -41.96 -13.32 -21.23
CA PHE A 244 -42.93 -14.14 -20.50
C PHE A 244 -43.53 -13.41 -19.28
N GLN A 245 -44.87 -13.42 -19.22
CA GLN A 245 -45.64 -13.45 -17.98
C GLN A 245 -46.20 -14.87 -17.80
N ASN A 246 -46.30 -15.28 -16.54
CA ASN A 246 -47.08 -16.40 -15.98
C ASN A 246 -46.50 -17.83 -16.11
N LYS A 247 -45.98 -18.34 -15.00
CA LYS A 247 -46.73 -19.19 -14.04
C LYS A 247 -46.09 -19.15 -12.66
#